data_AF-A0A0F9AQP2-F1
#
_entry.id   AF-A0A0F9AQP2-F1
#
_cell.length_a   1.000
_cell.length_b   1.000
_cell.length_c   1.000
_cell.angle_alpha   90.00
_cell.angle_beta   90.00
_cell.angle_gamma   90.00
#
_symmetry.space_group_name_H-M   'P 1'
#
loop_
_entity.id
_entity.type
_entity.pdbx_description
1 polymer ?
#
loop_
_entity_poly.entity_id
_entity_poly.type
_entity_poly.pdbx_seq_one_letter_code
_entity_poly.pdbx_strand_id
1 'polypeptide(L)'
;MARVQVITYGIENKTSDFVATKISQSIDGVFFSLFNRKKGDFKKYMIRMLGDFNIYNAMIAIMIANILNINDKHIHKTLKNVITPIGRMEIMQKNPFVVIVDFAHNPFSLMTSLNNLITIKQSPFSKIITVFGCPGLRDKSRRTMGKVSAELSDITIITADDPRTEKVEDINNEIAIWADKAGAKEIHILIGSPEIHHPCYMGIDMKSENEFIMNTFNPAELAMEIGADSITFLELDKLRDAIGKKGLCTACWTGEYPKELEW
;
A
#
# COMPACT_ATOMS: atom_id res chain seq x y z
N MET A 1 -45.89 -6.00 -11.60
CA MET A 1 -44.50 -5.53 -11.37
C MET A 1 -44.45 -4.81 -10.04
N ALA A 2 -43.59 -5.25 -9.11
CA ALA A 2 -43.38 -4.51 -7.86
C ALA A 2 -42.72 -3.16 -8.17
N ARG A 3 -43.32 -2.06 -7.71
CA ARG A 3 -42.68 -0.73 -7.79
C ARG A 3 -41.72 -0.60 -6.63
N VAL A 4 -40.42 -0.64 -6.92
CA VAL A 4 -39.37 -0.41 -5.92
C VAL A 4 -39.03 1.07 -5.92
N GLN A 5 -38.90 1.66 -4.74
CA GLN A 5 -38.39 3.02 -4.62
C GLN A 5 -36.88 3.02 -4.88
N VAL A 6 -36.45 3.75 -5.91
CA VAL A 6 -35.03 4.00 -6.19
C VAL A 6 -34.65 5.32 -5.54
N ILE A 7 -33.51 5.33 -4.83
CA ILE A 7 -32.92 6.53 -4.25
C ILE A 7 -31.49 6.65 -4.77
N THR A 8 -31.17 7.80 -5.36
CA THR A 8 -29.88 8.07 -6.00
C THR A 8 -28.99 8.92 -5.11
N TYR A 9 -27.68 8.74 -5.22
CA TYR A 9 -26.69 9.47 -4.44
C TYR A 9 -25.44 9.75 -5.27
N GLY A 10 -24.77 10.87 -5.02
CA GLY A 10 -23.57 11.26 -5.75
C GLY A 10 -22.72 12.29 -5.02
N ILE A 11 -21.42 12.31 -5.35
CA ILE A 11 -20.52 13.43 -5.01
C ILE A 11 -20.63 14.46 -6.13
N GLU A 12 -20.94 15.71 -5.78
CA GLU A 12 -21.07 16.84 -6.71
C GLU A 12 -22.07 16.68 -7.89
N ASN A 13 -22.74 15.53 -7.98
CA ASN A 13 -23.79 15.28 -8.96
C ASN A 13 -25.12 15.91 -8.52
N LYS A 14 -25.42 17.09 -9.09
CA LYS A 14 -26.59 17.90 -8.74
C LYS A 14 -27.94 17.23 -9.05
N THR A 15 -27.98 16.13 -9.80
CA THR A 15 -29.24 15.43 -10.15
C THR A 15 -29.59 14.30 -9.19
N SER A 16 -28.66 13.85 -8.34
CA SER A 16 -28.89 12.76 -7.37
C SER A 16 -29.77 13.21 -6.19
N ASP A 17 -30.61 12.34 -5.64
CA ASP A 17 -31.50 12.66 -4.50
C ASP A 17 -30.72 13.11 -3.27
N PHE A 18 -29.56 12.47 -3.03
CA PHE A 18 -28.60 12.85 -2.01
C PHE A 18 -27.29 13.30 -2.64
N VAL A 19 -26.77 14.47 -2.24
CA VAL A 19 -25.54 15.03 -2.83
C VAL A 19 -24.52 15.35 -1.74
N ALA A 20 -23.34 14.74 -1.82
CA ALA A 20 -22.21 15.14 -0.98
C ALA A 20 -21.52 16.36 -1.58
N THR A 21 -21.28 17.36 -0.74
CA THR A 21 -20.72 18.67 -1.09
C THR A 21 -19.80 19.16 0.03
N LYS A 22 -19.02 20.23 -0.22
CA LYS A 22 -18.11 20.84 0.78
C LYS A 22 -17.20 19.78 1.42
N ILE A 23 -16.62 18.94 0.57
CA ILE A 23 -15.74 17.86 1.00
C ILE A 23 -14.40 18.47 1.41
N SER A 24 -13.93 18.11 2.59
CA SER A 24 -12.60 18.45 3.09
C SER A 24 -11.98 17.19 3.66
N GLN A 25 -10.79 16.85 3.18
CA GLN A 25 -10.08 15.63 3.56
C GLN A 25 -8.80 15.99 4.30
N SER A 26 -8.47 15.20 5.31
CA SER A 26 -7.23 15.30 6.08
C SER A 26 -6.84 13.90 6.56
N ILE A 27 -5.65 13.77 7.16
CA ILE A 27 -5.21 12.50 7.78
C ILE A 27 -6.09 12.05 8.96
N ASP A 28 -6.94 12.93 9.50
CA ASP A 28 -7.86 12.60 10.59
C ASP A 28 -9.24 12.14 10.10
N GLY A 29 -9.46 12.18 8.79
CA GLY A 29 -10.69 11.75 8.14
C GLY A 29 -11.23 12.76 7.13
N VAL A 30 -12.44 12.48 6.67
CA VAL A 30 -13.18 13.24 5.67
C VAL A 30 -14.40 13.91 6.31
N PHE A 31 -14.52 15.21 6.09
CA PHE A 31 -15.69 16.01 6.41
C PHE A 31 -16.47 16.31 5.14
N PHE A 32 -17.79 16.15 5.18
CA PHE A 32 -18.65 16.48 4.04
C PHE A 32 -20.05 16.92 4.49
N SER A 33 -20.71 17.70 3.63
CA SER A 33 -22.12 18.07 3.79
C SER A 33 -22.98 17.24 2.84
N LEU A 34 -23.93 16.49 3.40
CA LEU A 34 -24.89 15.70 2.65
C LEU A 34 -26.19 16.48 2.49
N PHE A 35 -26.52 16.85 1.25
CA PHE A 35 -27.78 17.48 0.88
C PHE A 35 -28.84 16.42 0.61
N ASN A 36 -30.03 16.55 1.19
CA ASN A 36 -31.21 15.80 0.81
C ASN A 36 -32.12 16.71 -0.03
N ARG A 37 -32.16 16.48 -1.34
CA ARG A 37 -32.92 17.35 -2.26
C ARG A 37 -34.43 17.33 -2.00
N LYS A 38 -34.98 16.20 -1.56
CA LYS A 38 -36.42 16.04 -1.31
C LYS A 38 -36.87 16.85 -0.09
N LYS A 39 -36.02 16.93 0.94
CA LYS A 39 -36.29 17.70 2.17
C LYS A 39 -35.77 19.13 2.11
N GLY A 40 -34.80 19.41 1.24
CA GLY A 40 -34.14 20.71 1.15
C GLY A 40 -33.19 20.99 2.31
N ASP A 41 -32.76 19.98 3.06
CA ASP A 41 -31.87 20.12 4.21
C ASP A 41 -30.46 19.57 3.96
N PHE A 42 -29.48 20.11 4.68
CA PHE A 42 -28.11 19.64 4.68
C PHE A 42 -27.71 19.17 6.07
N LYS A 43 -26.97 18.07 6.13
CA LYS A 43 -26.33 17.60 7.36
C LYS A 43 -24.84 17.41 7.17
N LYS A 44 -24.05 17.70 8.21
CA LYS A 44 -22.60 17.58 8.18
C LYS A 44 -22.19 16.26 8.80
N TYR A 45 -21.31 15.53 8.13
CA TYR A 45 -20.77 14.26 8.61
C TYR A 45 -19.25 14.29 8.62
N MET A 46 -18.68 13.51 9.53
CA MET A 46 -17.27 13.20 9.59
C MET A 46 -17.12 11.68 9.58
N ILE A 47 -16.27 11.18 8.70
CA ILE A 47 -15.82 9.78 8.70
C ILE A 47 -14.31 9.74 8.91
N ARG A 48 -13.82 8.76 9.66
CA ARG A 48 -12.36 8.57 9.84
C ARG A 48 -11.68 7.96 8.62
N MET A 49 -12.43 7.27 7.77
CA MET A 49 -11.90 6.58 6.60
C MET A 49 -11.66 7.57 5.46
N LEU A 50 -10.51 7.44 4.80
CA LEU A 50 -10.04 8.36 3.75
C LEU A 50 -10.58 7.97 2.36
N GLY A 51 -10.65 8.94 1.45
CA GLY A 51 -10.95 8.73 0.04
C GLY A 51 -12.44 8.74 -0.31
N ASP A 52 -12.71 9.10 -1.57
CA ASP A 52 -14.06 9.37 -2.06
C ASP A 52 -14.99 8.15 -2.02
N PHE A 53 -14.44 6.95 -2.24
CA PHE A 53 -15.20 5.71 -2.12
C PHE A 53 -15.80 5.52 -0.72
N ASN A 54 -15.13 6.00 0.32
CA ASN A 54 -15.66 5.95 1.68
C ASN A 54 -16.74 7.00 1.93
N ILE A 55 -16.74 8.11 1.19
CA ILE A 55 -17.86 9.07 1.20
C ILE A 55 -19.10 8.38 0.61
N TYR A 56 -18.98 7.70 -0.54
CA TYR A 56 -20.07 6.92 -1.13
C TYR A 56 -20.59 5.85 -0.15
N ASN A 57 -19.71 5.06 0.45
CA ASN A 57 -20.08 4.05 1.45
C ASN A 57 -20.81 4.66 2.65
N ALA A 58 -20.34 5.82 3.13
CA ALA A 58 -20.98 6.53 4.23
C ALA A 58 -22.35 7.07 3.84
N MET A 59 -22.52 7.61 2.63
CA MET A 59 -23.82 8.08 2.13
C MET A 59 -24.84 6.94 2.10
N ILE A 60 -24.47 5.77 1.59
CA ILE A 60 -25.33 4.57 1.59
C ILE A 60 -25.72 4.20 3.01
N ALA A 61 -24.75 4.11 3.93
CA ALA A 61 -24.99 3.76 5.32
C ALA A 61 -25.92 4.76 6.02
N ILE A 62 -25.73 6.07 5.81
CA ILE A 62 -26.59 7.15 6.33
C ILE A 62 -28.01 7.00 5.77
N MET A 63 -28.16 6.75 4.48
CA MET A 63 -29.47 6.59 3.83
C MET A 63 -30.22 5.38 4.38
N ILE A 64 -29.57 4.23 4.50
CA ILE A 64 -30.15 3.01 5.10
C ILE A 64 -30.53 3.27 6.55
N ALA A 65 -29.65 3.89 7.35
CA ALA A 65 -29.93 4.20 8.74
C ALA A 65 -31.14 5.14 8.90
N ASN A 66 -31.29 6.11 8.00
CA ASN A 66 -32.46 7.00 7.98
C ASN A 66 -33.76 6.26 7.62
N ILE A 67 -33.72 5.32 6.66
CA ILE A 67 -34.88 4.48 6.31
C ILE A 67 -35.31 3.62 7.51
N LEU A 68 -34.33 3.13 8.28
CA LEU A 68 -34.55 2.36 9.50
C LEU A 68 -34.87 3.22 10.73
N ASN A 69 -35.05 4.54 10.56
CA ASN A 69 -35.32 5.51 11.63
C ASN A 69 -34.30 5.49 12.77
N ILE A 70 -33.03 5.23 12.47
CA ILE A 70 -31.93 5.31 13.45
C ILE A 70 -31.71 6.77 13.84
N ASN A 71 -31.54 7.02 15.14
CA ASN A 71 -31.29 8.36 15.65
C ASN A 71 -30.02 8.96 15.04
N ASP A 72 -30.11 10.20 14.58
CA ASP A 72 -29.01 10.93 13.92
C ASP A 72 -27.74 11.02 14.79
N LYS A 73 -27.89 11.13 16.12
CA LYS A 73 -26.76 11.12 17.07
C LYS A 73 -25.99 9.80 17.02
N HIS A 74 -26.69 8.67 16.85
CA HIS A 74 -26.05 7.37 16.70
C HIS A 74 -25.32 7.27 15.35
N ILE A 75 -25.92 7.77 14.26
CA ILE A 75 -25.28 7.80 12.94
C ILE A 75 -23.95 8.58 13.02
N HIS A 76 -23.97 9.79 13.59
CA HIS A 76 -22.77 10.62 13.73
C HIS A 76 -21.71 9.97 14.61
N LYS A 77 -22.12 9.41 15.77
CA LYS A 77 -21.20 8.73 16.69
C LYS A 77 -20.55 7.52 16.01
N THR A 78 -21.31 6.72 15.29
CA THR A 78 -20.78 5.52 14.62
C THR A 78 -19.80 5.90 13.53
N LEU A 79 -20.17 6.79 12.60
CA LEU A 79 -19.31 7.21 11.49
C LEU A 79 -17.97 7.79 11.95
N LYS A 80 -17.96 8.51 13.08
CA LYS A 80 -16.73 9.04 13.69
C LYS A 80 -15.82 7.96 14.28
N ASN A 81 -16.37 6.81 14.67
CA ASN A 81 -15.66 5.74 15.37
C ASN A 81 -15.48 4.47 14.53
N VAL A 82 -15.91 4.46 13.27
CA VAL A 82 -15.64 3.35 12.35
C VAL A 82 -14.12 3.18 12.22
N ILE A 83 -13.67 1.95 12.47
CA ILE A 83 -12.29 1.53 12.29
C ILE A 83 -12.13 1.09 10.83
N THR A 84 -11.06 1.53 10.18
CA THR A 84 -10.70 1.05 8.84
C THR A 84 -10.47 -0.45 8.87
N PRO A 85 -10.90 -1.22 7.86
CA PRO A 85 -10.45 -2.60 7.72
C PRO A 85 -8.91 -2.66 7.72
N ILE A 86 -8.35 -3.70 8.32
CA ILE A 86 -6.90 -3.92 8.35
C ILE A 86 -6.34 -3.88 6.93
N GLY A 87 -5.30 -3.08 6.71
CA GLY A 87 -4.66 -2.87 5.42
C GLY A 87 -5.49 -2.09 4.39
N ARG A 88 -6.44 -1.24 4.82
CA ARG A 88 -7.19 -0.34 3.92
C ARG A 88 -7.01 1.11 4.34
N MET A 89 -6.07 1.80 3.70
CA MET A 89 -5.64 3.16 4.08
C MET A 89 -5.41 3.28 5.60
N GLU A 90 -4.83 2.23 6.19
CA GLU A 90 -4.63 2.09 7.62
C GLU A 90 -3.42 2.92 8.05
N ILE A 91 -3.63 3.87 8.96
CA ILE A 91 -2.56 4.74 9.45
C ILE A 91 -1.81 4.03 10.58
N MET A 92 -0.59 3.57 10.28
CA MET A 92 0.29 2.91 11.25
C MET A 92 1.04 3.90 12.14
N GLN A 93 1.33 5.08 11.59
CA GLN A 93 2.12 6.12 12.27
C GLN A 93 1.73 7.50 11.73
N LYS A 94 1.88 8.54 12.57
CA LYS A 94 1.76 9.95 12.17
C LYS A 94 3.02 10.79 12.42
N ASN A 95 3.88 10.40 13.35
CA ASN A 95 5.10 11.14 13.72
C ASN A 95 6.31 10.19 13.74
N PRO A 96 7.49 10.62 13.27
CA PRO A 96 7.80 11.94 12.70
C PRO A 96 7.29 12.14 11.27
N PHE A 97 6.78 11.07 10.64
CA PHE A 97 6.11 11.08 9.35
C PHE A 97 4.93 10.10 9.35
N VAL A 98 4.06 10.23 8.35
CA VAL A 98 2.88 9.39 8.19
C VAL A 98 3.25 8.08 7.49
N VAL A 99 2.84 6.95 8.08
CA VAL A 99 2.95 5.62 7.46
C VAL A 99 1.55 5.07 7.28
N ILE A 100 1.22 4.67 6.05
CA ILE A 100 -0.09 4.13 5.67
C ILE A 100 0.12 2.78 5.01
N VAL A 101 -0.67 1.78 5.42
CA VAL A 101 -0.74 0.46 4.79
C VAL A 101 -2.03 0.34 4.01
N ASP A 102 -1.91 -0.03 2.73
CA ASP A 102 -3.05 -0.26 1.85
C ASP A 102 -2.86 -1.51 0.99
N PHE A 103 -3.93 -2.26 0.78
CA PHE A 103 -3.94 -3.51 0.00
C PHE A 103 -4.29 -3.25 -1.49
N ALA A 104 -3.79 -2.14 -2.03
CA ALA A 104 -3.80 -1.89 -3.47
C ALA A 104 -2.91 -2.93 -4.17
N HIS A 105 -3.50 -3.71 -5.08
CA HIS A 105 -2.83 -4.84 -5.74
C HIS A 105 -2.93 -4.80 -7.27
N ASN A 106 -3.42 -3.68 -7.81
CA ASN A 106 -3.57 -3.42 -9.22
C ASN A 106 -3.39 -1.91 -9.50
N PRO A 107 -3.13 -1.50 -10.76
CA PRO A 107 -2.80 -0.12 -11.12
C PRO A 107 -3.86 0.89 -10.72
N PHE A 108 -5.14 0.57 -10.93
CA PHE A 108 -6.25 1.46 -10.60
C PHE A 108 -6.40 1.70 -9.09
N SER A 109 -6.28 0.63 -8.30
CA SER A 109 -6.32 0.74 -6.84
C SER A 109 -5.13 1.54 -6.31
N LEU A 110 -3.91 1.31 -6.83
CA LEU A 110 -2.73 2.08 -6.43
C LEU A 110 -2.90 3.57 -6.77
N MET A 111 -3.36 3.87 -7.99
CA MET A 111 -3.64 5.23 -8.45
C MET A 111 -4.66 5.92 -7.54
N THR A 112 -5.72 5.21 -7.14
CA THR A 112 -6.74 5.73 -6.23
C THR A 112 -6.15 6.06 -4.86
N SER A 113 -5.37 5.15 -4.29
CA SER A 113 -4.71 5.35 -2.99
C SER A 113 -3.74 6.54 -3.03
N LEU A 114 -2.89 6.64 -4.06
CA LEU A 114 -1.93 7.75 -4.20
C LEU A 114 -2.62 9.09 -4.42
N ASN A 115 -3.69 9.17 -5.22
CA ASN A 115 -4.45 10.42 -5.38
C ASN A 115 -5.11 10.87 -4.06
N ASN A 116 -5.60 9.91 -3.26
CA ASN A 116 -6.12 10.24 -1.92
C ASN A 116 -4.99 10.82 -1.04
N LEU A 117 -3.79 10.24 -1.09
CA LEU A 117 -2.63 10.77 -0.36
C LEU A 117 -2.26 12.18 -0.82
N ILE A 118 -2.20 12.43 -2.13
CA ILE A 118 -1.93 13.75 -2.71
C ILE A 118 -2.93 14.78 -2.18
N THR A 119 -4.22 14.41 -2.12
CA THR A 119 -5.31 15.27 -1.64
C THR A 119 -5.17 15.63 -0.16
N ILE A 120 -4.60 14.75 0.67
CA ILE A 120 -4.45 14.96 2.12
C ILE A 120 -3.05 15.40 2.56
N LYS A 121 -2.12 15.61 1.64
CA LYS A 121 -0.77 16.12 1.96
C LYS A 121 -0.89 17.42 2.76
N GLN A 122 -0.27 17.45 3.94
CA GLN A 122 -0.29 18.62 4.83
C GLN A 122 0.51 19.81 4.28
N SER A 123 1.46 19.55 3.40
CA SER A 123 2.31 20.55 2.76
C SER A 123 2.60 20.15 1.32
N PRO A 124 2.64 21.10 0.37
CA PRO A 124 3.01 20.83 -1.02
C PRO A 124 4.44 20.29 -1.16
N PHE A 125 5.30 20.51 -0.16
CA PHE A 125 6.69 20.01 -0.13
C PHE A 125 6.83 18.62 0.47
N SER A 126 5.76 18.05 1.04
CA SER A 126 5.82 16.68 1.58
C SER A 126 6.16 15.72 0.43
N LYS A 127 6.98 14.70 0.68
CA LYS A 127 7.23 13.65 -0.32
C LYS A 127 6.26 12.49 -0.13
N ILE A 128 5.81 11.87 -1.23
CA ILE A 128 5.14 10.56 -1.20
C ILE A 128 6.17 9.50 -1.58
N ILE A 129 6.34 8.51 -0.70
CA ILE A 129 7.21 7.36 -0.91
C ILE A 129 6.31 6.13 -0.97
N THR A 130 6.40 5.37 -2.05
CA THR A 130 5.55 4.19 -2.28
C THR A 130 6.39 2.94 -2.28
N VAL A 131 6.10 2.01 -1.36
CA VAL A 131 6.76 0.69 -1.26
C VAL A 131 5.77 -0.38 -1.68
N PHE A 132 6.07 -1.15 -2.71
CA PHE A 132 5.19 -2.23 -3.18
C PHE A 132 5.92 -3.31 -3.97
N GLY A 133 5.25 -4.45 -4.15
CA GLY A 133 5.66 -5.53 -5.04
C GLY A 133 4.49 -6.00 -5.90
N CYS A 134 4.73 -7.02 -6.73
CA CYS A 134 3.67 -7.74 -7.43
C CYS A 134 3.74 -9.24 -7.13
N PRO A 135 2.59 -9.91 -6.89
CA PRO A 135 2.57 -11.35 -6.73
C PRO A 135 2.91 -12.08 -8.04
N GLY A 136 3.76 -13.10 -7.95
CA GLY A 136 4.12 -13.96 -9.09
C GLY A 136 2.96 -14.84 -9.53
N LEU A 137 2.97 -15.33 -10.79
CA LEU A 137 1.86 -16.14 -11.36
C LEU A 137 0.46 -15.48 -11.22
N ARG A 138 0.42 -14.15 -11.36
CA ARG A 138 -0.81 -13.36 -11.50
C ARG A 138 -0.76 -12.58 -12.80
N ASP A 139 -1.85 -11.88 -13.10
CA ASP A 139 -1.94 -11.03 -14.28
C ASP A 139 -0.75 -10.05 -14.33
N LYS A 140 0.06 -10.18 -15.38
CA LYS A 140 1.25 -9.34 -15.63
C LYS A 140 0.89 -7.87 -15.81
N SER A 141 -0.36 -7.54 -16.17
CA SER A 141 -0.83 -6.15 -16.24
C SER A 141 -0.63 -5.40 -14.92
N ARG A 142 -0.58 -6.11 -13.79
CA ARG A 142 -0.31 -5.54 -12.46
C ARG A 142 1.06 -4.87 -12.37
N ARG A 143 2.04 -5.32 -13.15
CA ARG A 143 3.41 -4.76 -13.17
C ARG A 143 3.43 -3.30 -13.64
N THR A 144 2.39 -2.86 -14.36
CA THR A 144 2.17 -1.45 -14.71
C THR A 144 1.92 -0.55 -13.50
N MET A 145 1.76 -1.09 -12.29
CA MET A 145 1.83 -0.31 -11.05
C MET A 145 3.14 0.48 -10.93
N GLY A 146 4.25 0.01 -11.54
CA GLY A 146 5.50 0.78 -11.68
C GLY A 146 5.28 2.15 -12.30
N LYS A 147 4.52 2.20 -13.41
CA LYS A 147 4.15 3.45 -14.08
C LYS A 147 3.34 4.37 -13.17
N VAL A 148 2.30 3.82 -12.51
CA VAL A 148 1.43 4.60 -11.61
C VAL A 148 2.22 5.18 -10.43
N SER A 149 3.12 4.39 -9.85
CA SER A 149 3.98 4.83 -8.76
C SER A 149 4.92 5.95 -9.21
N ALA A 150 5.55 5.82 -10.38
CA ALA A 150 6.44 6.82 -10.96
C ALA A 150 5.74 8.16 -11.24
N GLU A 151 4.50 8.13 -11.73
CA GLU A 151 3.73 9.34 -12.06
C GLU A 151 3.23 10.10 -10.82
N LEU A 152 2.93 9.39 -9.72
CA LEU A 152 2.21 9.96 -8.56
C LEU A 152 3.03 10.02 -7.26
N SER A 153 4.18 9.34 -7.21
CA SER A 153 5.07 9.31 -6.05
C SER A 153 6.33 10.12 -6.32
N ASP A 154 6.94 10.63 -5.25
CA ASP A 154 8.25 11.26 -5.34
C ASP A 154 9.38 10.23 -5.37
N ILE A 155 9.19 9.10 -4.67
CA ILE A 155 10.14 7.98 -4.62
C ILE A 155 9.35 6.68 -4.80
N THR A 156 9.82 5.83 -5.72
CA THR A 156 9.28 4.48 -5.94
C THR A 156 10.22 3.45 -5.35
N ILE A 157 9.70 2.58 -4.50
CA ILE A 157 10.44 1.50 -3.88
C ILE A 157 9.78 0.17 -4.23
N ILE A 158 10.52 -0.70 -4.90
CA ILE A 158 10.08 -2.01 -5.36
C ILE A 158 10.61 -3.07 -4.39
N THR A 159 9.75 -3.99 -3.96
CA THR A 159 10.11 -5.10 -3.07
C THR A 159 9.43 -6.40 -3.53
N ALA A 160 9.84 -7.53 -2.99
CA ALA A 160 9.14 -8.79 -3.17
C ALA A 160 7.73 -8.75 -2.53
N ASP A 161 6.74 -9.29 -3.24
CA ASP A 161 5.38 -9.57 -2.75
C ASP A 161 4.98 -10.94 -3.31
N ASP A 162 4.77 -11.95 -2.45
CA ASP A 162 4.45 -13.36 -2.79
C ASP A 162 4.86 -13.80 -4.21
N PRO A 163 6.15 -14.08 -4.47
CA PRO A 163 6.64 -14.41 -5.81
C PRO A 163 6.16 -15.78 -6.31
N ARG A 164 5.57 -16.61 -5.45
CA ARG A 164 5.25 -18.01 -5.74
C ARG A 164 6.48 -18.73 -6.31
N THR A 165 6.38 -19.28 -7.51
CA THR A 165 7.49 -19.97 -8.19
C THR A 165 8.15 -19.09 -9.27
N GLU A 166 7.71 -17.84 -9.43
CA GLU A 166 8.35 -16.90 -10.35
C GLU A 166 9.54 -16.24 -9.65
N LYS A 167 10.59 -15.88 -10.39
CA LYS A 167 11.75 -15.23 -9.79
C LYS A 167 11.38 -13.80 -9.38
N VAL A 168 11.73 -13.42 -8.16
CA VAL A 168 11.54 -12.04 -7.64
C VAL A 168 12.22 -11.02 -8.54
N GLU A 169 13.42 -11.33 -9.03
CA GLU A 169 14.19 -10.50 -9.96
C GLU A 169 13.40 -10.18 -11.23
N ASP A 170 12.81 -11.19 -11.89
CA ASP A 170 12.03 -11.01 -13.11
C ASP A 170 10.81 -10.09 -12.86
N ILE A 171 10.13 -10.29 -11.73
CA ILE A 171 8.98 -9.46 -11.33
C ILE A 171 9.42 -8.01 -11.10
N ASN A 172 10.46 -7.80 -10.29
CA ASN A 172 10.93 -6.48 -9.91
C ASN A 172 11.48 -5.72 -11.12
N ASN A 173 12.23 -6.39 -12.01
CA ASN A 173 12.74 -5.80 -13.25
C ASN A 173 11.60 -5.33 -14.16
N GLU A 174 10.54 -6.13 -14.31
CA GLU A 174 9.39 -5.69 -15.11
C GLU A 174 8.66 -4.48 -14.50
N ILE A 175 8.54 -4.39 -13.17
CA ILE A 175 7.99 -3.21 -12.48
C ILE A 175 8.91 -1.98 -12.71
N ALA A 176 10.22 -2.16 -12.55
CA ALA A 176 11.23 -1.12 -12.73
C ALA A 176 11.19 -0.54 -14.15
N ILE A 177 11.09 -1.39 -15.18
CA ILE A 177 10.94 -0.96 -16.58
C ILE A 177 9.69 -0.10 -16.78
N TRP A 178 8.56 -0.43 -16.14
CA TRP A 178 7.36 0.40 -16.22
C TRP A 178 7.53 1.74 -15.52
N ALA A 179 8.24 1.78 -14.40
CA ALA A 179 8.52 3.00 -13.65
C ALA A 179 9.50 3.92 -14.42
N ASP A 180 10.59 3.36 -14.95
CA ASP A 180 11.60 4.07 -15.75
C ASP A 180 10.98 4.71 -17.00
N LYS A 181 10.22 3.92 -17.77
CA LYS A 181 9.50 4.43 -18.96
C LYS A 181 8.50 5.55 -18.66
N ALA A 182 8.04 5.65 -17.42
CA ALA A 182 7.13 6.68 -16.96
C ALA A 182 7.86 7.92 -16.40
N GLY A 183 9.19 7.93 -16.39
CA GLY A 183 10.01 9.02 -15.90
C GLY A 183 10.08 9.07 -14.37
N ALA A 184 10.19 7.91 -13.72
CA ALA A 184 10.43 7.85 -12.28
C ALA A 184 11.60 8.74 -11.87
N LYS A 185 11.44 9.48 -10.77
CA LYS A 185 12.50 10.36 -10.24
C LYS A 185 13.61 9.55 -9.56
N GLU A 186 13.20 8.56 -8.78
CA GLU A 186 14.06 7.66 -8.00
C GLU A 186 13.36 6.28 -7.91
N ILE A 187 14.08 5.22 -8.24
CA ILE A 187 13.68 3.81 -8.16
C ILE A 187 14.66 3.08 -7.25
N HIS A 188 14.17 2.59 -6.11
CA HIS A 188 14.96 1.76 -5.21
C HIS A 188 14.38 0.36 -5.11
N ILE A 189 15.23 -0.65 -4.90
CA ILE A 189 14.81 -2.01 -4.61
C ILE A 189 15.13 -2.33 -3.15
N LEU A 190 14.12 -2.76 -2.39
CA LEU A 190 14.29 -3.25 -1.03
C LEU A 190 14.09 -4.76 -1.00
N ILE A 191 15.05 -5.46 -0.41
CA ILE A 191 14.99 -6.89 -0.16
C ILE A 191 14.75 -7.10 1.33
N GLY A 192 13.62 -7.72 1.68
CA GLY A 192 13.20 -8.01 3.07
C GLY A 192 14.03 -9.09 3.79
N SER A 193 15.24 -9.34 3.32
CA SER A 193 16.21 -10.32 3.83
C SER A 193 17.59 -9.65 3.87
N PRO A 194 18.48 -10.07 4.78
CA PRO A 194 19.90 -9.79 4.68
C PRO A 194 20.50 -10.45 3.43
N GLU A 195 21.70 -10.01 3.07
CA GLU A 195 22.48 -10.54 1.95
C GLU A 195 22.83 -12.01 2.19
N ILE A 196 22.36 -12.90 1.32
CA ILE A 196 22.65 -14.33 1.40
C ILE A 196 23.98 -14.57 0.70
N HIS A 197 24.97 -15.00 1.48
CA HIS A 197 26.31 -15.32 0.99
C HIS A 197 26.61 -16.82 1.06
N HIS A 198 25.92 -17.57 1.92
CA HIS A 198 26.24 -18.98 2.16
C HIS A 198 25.01 -19.89 2.03
N PRO A 199 25.17 -21.10 1.48
CA PRO A 199 24.05 -22.02 1.31
C PRO A 199 23.65 -22.67 2.63
N CYS A 200 22.42 -23.16 2.73
CA CYS A 200 21.95 -23.79 3.96
C CYS A 200 22.27 -25.29 3.98
N TYR A 201 23.16 -25.68 4.88
CA TYR A 201 23.45 -27.11 5.14
C TYR A 201 22.54 -27.74 6.19
N MET A 202 21.62 -26.96 6.75
CA MET A 202 20.68 -27.39 7.79
C MET A 202 19.33 -27.85 7.24
N GLY A 203 19.22 -28.05 5.92
CA GLY A 203 18.05 -28.67 5.27
C GLY A 203 17.16 -27.73 4.47
N ILE A 204 17.62 -26.53 4.11
CA ILE A 204 16.94 -25.69 3.11
C ILE A 204 17.68 -25.87 1.78
N ASP A 205 16.98 -26.30 0.74
CA ASP A 205 17.54 -26.40 -0.60
C ASP A 205 17.89 -25.00 -1.12
N MET A 206 19.15 -24.80 -1.48
CA MET A 206 19.72 -23.53 -1.90
C MET A 206 20.68 -23.76 -3.06
N LYS A 207 20.92 -22.71 -3.85
CA LYS A 207 21.97 -22.72 -4.86
C LYS A 207 23.35 -22.88 -4.22
N SER A 208 24.35 -23.20 -5.04
CA SER A 208 25.74 -23.19 -4.57
C SER A 208 26.24 -21.77 -4.28
N GLU A 209 27.28 -21.66 -3.46
CA GLU A 209 27.82 -20.36 -3.00
C GLU A 209 28.15 -19.42 -4.17
N ASN A 210 28.74 -19.93 -5.24
CA ASN A 210 29.11 -19.14 -6.42
C ASN A 210 27.91 -18.67 -7.26
N GLU A 211 26.71 -19.18 -7.00
CA GLU A 211 25.49 -18.81 -7.72
C GLU A 211 24.66 -17.76 -6.96
N PHE A 212 25.07 -17.36 -5.77
CA PHE A 212 24.44 -16.23 -5.08
C PHE A 212 24.85 -14.91 -5.72
N ILE A 213 23.86 -14.09 -6.02
CA ILE A 213 24.06 -12.78 -6.67
C ILE A 213 24.96 -11.89 -5.82
N MET A 214 24.81 -11.93 -4.48
CA MET A 214 25.63 -11.13 -3.57
C MET A 214 27.09 -11.59 -3.43
N ASN A 215 27.42 -12.76 -3.98
CA ASN A 215 28.81 -13.20 -4.14
C ASN A 215 29.40 -12.82 -5.50
N THR A 216 28.55 -12.36 -6.44
CA THR A 216 28.96 -11.90 -7.77
C THR A 216 28.99 -10.37 -7.84
N PHE A 217 28.02 -9.70 -7.22
CA PHE A 217 27.83 -8.25 -7.27
C PHE A 217 27.76 -7.69 -5.85
N ASN A 218 28.39 -6.53 -5.63
CA ASN A 218 28.00 -5.71 -4.48
C ASN A 218 26.67 -4.98 -4.75
N PRO A 219 25.98 -4.44 -3.74
CA PRO A 219 24.68 -3.78 -3.93
C PRO A 219 24.71 -2.65 -4.98
N ALA A 220 25.76 -1.83 -5.03
CA ALA A 220 25.83 -0.73 -6.00
C ALA A 220 25.96 -1.24 -7.44
N GLU A 221 26.76 -2.29 -7.67
CA GLU A 221 26.90 -2.93 -8.98
C GLU A 221 25.59 -3.59 -9.42
N LEU A 222 24.92 -4.30 -8.51
CA LEU A 222 23.64 -4.94 -8.79
C LEU A 222 22.55 -3.93 -9.14
N ALA A 223 22.50 -2.80 -8.42
CA ALA A 223 21.58 -1.71 -8.72
C ALA A 223 21.81 -1.16 -10.14
N MET A 224 23.08 -0.97 -10.52
CA MET A 224 23.44 -0.53 -11.88
C MET A 224 23.01 -1.55 -12.95
N GLU A 225 23.27 -2.83 -12.71
CA GLU A 225 22.94 -3.92 -13.64
C GLU A 225 21.44 -3.99 -13.95
N ILE A 226 20.59 -3.76 -12.95
CA ILE A 226 19.13 -3.83 -13.08
C ILE A 226 18.46 -2.48 -13.37
N GLY A 227 19.24 -1.40 -13.47
CA GLY A 227 18.74 -0.05 -13.76
C GLY A 227 17.97 0.61 -12.61
N ALA A 228 18.34 0.33 -11.36
CA ALA A 228 17.80 0.99 -10.16
C ALA A 228 18.79 2.01 -9.58
N ASP A 229 18.30 3.04 -8.89
CA ASP A 229 19.15 4.03 -8.19
C ASP A 229 19.86 3.41 -6.98
N SER A 230 19.20 2.48 -6.30
CA SER A 230 19.85 1.65 -5.28
C SER A 230 19.13 0.33 -5.06
N ILE A 231 19.86 -0.63 -4.50
CA ILE A 231 19.30 -1.83 -3.87
C ILE A 231 19.76 -1.87 -2.41
N THR A 232 18.88 -2.28 -1.51
CA THR A 232 19.19 -2.35 -0.08
C THR A 232 18.56 -3.60 0.51
N PHE A 233 19.34 -4.28 1.35
CA PHE A 233 18.96 -5.49 2.06
C PHE A 233 18.62 -5.15 3.51
N LEU A 234 17.69 -5.90 4.11
CA LEU A 234 17.38 -5.75 5.52
C LEU A 234 18.58 -6.19 6.35
N GLU A 235 19.13 -5.29 7.18
CA GLU A 235 20.23 -5.62 8.08
C GLU A 235 19.87 -6.78 9.02
N LEU A 236 20.84 -7.67 9.27
CA LEU A 236 20.63 -8.87 10.09
C LEU A 236 20.12 -8.56 11.50
N ASP A 237 20.67 -7.55 12.15
CA ASP A 237 20.25 -7.19 13.50
C ASP A 237 18.84 -6.57 13.51
N LYS A 238 18.47 -5.80 12.48
CA LYS A 238 17.09 -5.32 12.30
C LYS A 238 16.11 -6.47 12.05
N LEU A 239 16.52 -7.49 11.30
CA LEU A 239 15.72 -8.70 11.12
C LEU A 239 15.53 -9.43 12.46
N ARG A 240 16.59 -9.59 13.26
CA ARG A 240 16.52 -10.22 14.58
C ARG A 240 15.57 -9.45 15.52
N ASP A 241 15.68 -8.13 15.55
CA ASP A 241 14.81 -7.24 16.32
C ASP A 241 13.34 -7.40 15.87
N ALA A 242 13.09 -7.42 14.56
CA ALA A 242 11.75 -7.54 13.99
C ALA A 242 11.10 -8.89 14.29
N ILE A 243 11.87 -9.99 14.25
CA ILE A 243 11.35 -11.33 14.59
C ILE A 243 11.11 -11.47 16.10
N GLY A 244 11.93 -10.81 16.93
CA GLY A 244 11.79 -10.82 18.39
C GLY A 244 12.07 -12.18 19.05
N LYS A 245 12.75 -13.11 18.35
CA LYS A 245 13.13 -14.43 18.87
C LYS A 245 14.64 -14.54 19.08
N LYS A 246 15.02 -15.15 20.21
CA LYS A 246 16.41 -15.55 20.48
C LYS A 246 16.73 -16.88 19.78
N GLY A 247 17.99 -17.07 19.39
CA GLY A 247 18.47 -18.34 18.81
C GLY A 247 18.10 -18.56 17.35
N LEU A 248 17.91 -17.48 16.58
CA LEU A 248 17.77 -17.59 15.12
C LEU A 248 19.09 -18.05 14.53
N CYS A 249 19.05 -19.12 13.72
CA CYS A 249 20.18 -19.51 12.90
C CYS A 249 20.46 -18.39 11.89
N THR A 250 21.72 -17.92 11.83
CA THR A 250 22.14 -16.85 10.92
C THR A 250 23.18 -17.28 9.90
N ALA A 251 23.37 -18.59 9.75
CA ALA A 251 24.48 -19.15 9.00
C ALA A 251 24.47 -18.75 7.51
N CYS A 252 23.31 -18.69 6.86
CA CYS A 252 23.21 -18.31 5.45
C CYS A 252 23.69 -16.87 5.15
N TRP A 253 23.76 -16.02 6.18
CA TRP A 253 24.21 -14.63 6.08
C TRP A 253 25.62 -14.41 6.67
N THR A 254 26.06 -15.27 7.59
CA THR A 254 27.29 -15.05 8.39
C THR A 254 28.36 -16.12 8.19
N GLY A 255 28.00 -17.29 7.63
CA GLY A 255 28.87 -18.46 7.55
C GLY A 255 29.02 -19.20 8.88
N GLU A 256 28.44 -18.69 9.98
CA GLU A 256 28.53 -19.31 11.31
C GLU A 256 27.40 -20.32 11.52
N TYR A 257 27.69 -21.60 11.27
CA TYR A 257 26.72 -22.69 11.45
C TYR A 257 26.66 -23.15 12.92
N PRO A 258 25.46 -23.50 13.43
CA PRO A 258 25.26 -23.92 14.82
C PRO A 258 25.88 -25.30 15.14
N LYS A 259 26.39 -26.01 14.14
CA LYS A 259 27.13 -27.27 14.27
C LYS A 259 28.33 -27.22 13.33
N GLU A 260 29.40 -27.91 13.69
CA GLU A 260 30.49 -28.19 12.76
C GLU A 260 29.93 -28.97 11.57
N LEU A 261 30.28 -28.52 10.38
CA LEU A 261 29.88 -29.14 9.13
C LEU A 261 30.79 -30.37 8.94
N GLU A 262 30.26 -31.55 9.24
CA GLU A 262 30.94 -32.84 9.02
C GLU A 262 30.67 -33.33 7.59
N TRP A 263 31.23 -32.66 6.59
CA TRP A 263 31.27 -33.19 5.22
C TRP A 263 32.39 -32.54 4.42
#